data_AF-A0A3N5W868-F1
#
_entry.id   AF-A0A3N5W868-F1
#
_cell.length_a   1.000
_cell.length_b   1.000
_cell.length_c   1.000
_cell.angle_alpha   90.00
_cell.angle_beta   90.00
_cell.angle_gamma   90.00
#
_symmetry.space_group_name_H-M   'P 1'
#
loop_
_entity.id
_entity.type
_entity.pdbx_description
1 polymer ?
#
loop_
_entity_poly.entity_id
_entity_poly.type
_entity_poly.pdbx_seq_one_letter_code
_entity_poly.pdbx_strand_id
1 'polypeptide(L)'
;PYVGNTLVGHTLVSLQIVLGGFFSAVLIGIPLGILMGWFKRIEAVVDPLFQLLRPIPPLAWIPLSLLWFGIGLKSKIFVIWLAAFVPCVINAYTAIRLTDPLLVKAALGLGVKKQRDLLWEVAIPSSLPVILGGVRIGLGAAWMTLVAAELLASDAGLGYMMQMARRALEPSVIILCMLIIGILGALMARGLRALERRICPWVKQEEH
;
A
#
# COMPACT_ATOMS: atom_id res chain seq x y z
N PRO A 1 -23.45 13.38 17.36
CA PRO A 1 -22.13 13.77 16.82
C PRO A 1 -21.09 13.47 17.90
N TYR A 2 -20.03 12.74 17.59
CA TYR A 2 -18.95 12.45 18.54
C TYR A 2 -17.87 13.51 18.33
N VAL A 3 -17.64 14.37 19.34
CA VAL A 3 -16.63 15.45 19.29
C VAL A 3 -16.74 16.34 18.02
N GLY A 4 -17.96 16.81 17.71
CA GLY A 4 -18.19 17.76 16.62
C GLY A 4 -18.28 17.17 15.21
N ASN A 5 -17.96 15.89 15.01
CA ASN A 5 -18.13 15.21 13.71
C ASN A 5 -19.21 14.12 13.75
N THR A 6 -19.80 13.85 12.59
CA THR A 6 -20.69 12.70 12.41
C THR A 6 -19.88 11.43 12.19
N LEU A 7 -20.52 10.27 12.40
CA LEU A 7 -19.95 8.96 12.06
C LEU A 7 -19.42 8.94 10.60
N VAL A 8 -20.20 9.51 9.69
CA VAL A 8 -19.86 9.65 8.27
C VAL A 8 -18.63 10.54 8.09
N GLY A 9 -18.55 11.66 8.82
CA GLY A 9 -17.39 12.57 8.78
C GLY A 9 -16.10 11.87 9.20
N HIS A 10 -16.12 11.13 10.31
CA HIS A 10 -14.96 10.35 10.76
C HIS A 10 -14.57 9.26 9.75
N THR A 11 -15.56 8.60 9.16
CA THR A 11 -15.36 7.57 8.13
C THR A 11 -14.67 8.16 6.88
N LEU A 12 -15.12 9.33 6.43
CA LEU A 12 -14.57 10.01 5.26
C LEU A 12 -13.12 10.46 5.51
N VAL A 13 -12.82 10.97 6.70
CA VAL A 13 -11.45 11.34 7.09
C VAL A 13 -10.53 10.12 7.02
N SER A 14 -10.92 9.00 7.63
CA SER A 14 -10.13 7.76 7.58
C SER A 14 -9.89 7.30 6.14
N LEU A 15 -10.92 7.37 5.29
CA LEU A 15 -10.82 6.99 3.88
C LEU A 15 -9.88 7.92 3.10
N GLN A 16 -9.94 9.23 3.33
CA GLN A 16 -9.07 10.20 2.68
C GLN A 16 -7.59 9.97 3.03
N ILE A 17 -7.30 9.73 4.32
CA ILE A 17 -5.93 9.50 4.77
C ILE A 17 -5.40 8.19 4.15
N VAL A 18 -6.16 7.10 4.22
CA VAL A 18 -5.68 5.80 3.73
C VAL A 18 -5.52 5.77 2.23
N LEU A 19 -6.50 6.26 1.47
CA LEU A 19 -6.42 6.27 0.01
C LEU A 19 -5.32 7.23 -0.45
N GLY A 20 -5.18 8.40 0.18
CA GLY A 20 -4.11 9.34 -0.14
C GLY A 20 -2.72 8.74 0.05
N GLY A 21 -2.46 8.09 1.19
CA GLY A 21 -1.18 7.43 1.46
C GLY A 21 -0.94 6.21 0.58
N PHE A 22 -1.97 5.38 0.40
CA PHE A 22 -1.89 4.17 -0.41
C PHE A 22 -1.65 4.45 -1.89
N PHE A 23 -2.44 5.33 -2.51
CA PHE A 23 -2.27 5.61 -3.94
C PHE A 23 -0.95 6.30 -4.26
N SER A 24 -0.49 7.22 -3.41
CA SER A 24 0.84 7.81 -3.58
C SER A 24 1.97 6.78 -3.38
N ALA A 25 1.77 5.78 -2.52
CA ALA A 25 2.73 4.70 -2.32
C ALA A 25 2.79 3.75 -3.51
N VAL A 26 1.64 3.40 -4.08
CA VAL A 26 1.54 2.58 -5.29
C VAL A 26 2.17 3.31 -6.49
N LEU A 27 1.83 4.59 -6.66
CA LEU A 27 2.28 5.41 -7.79
C LEU A 27 3.80 5.59 -7.81
N ILE A 28 4.45 5.69 -6.65
CA ILE A 28 5.91 5.87 -6.55
C ILE A 28 6.61 4.52 -6.41
N GLY A 29 6.05 3.62 -5.59
CA GLY A 29 6.67 2.36 -5.20
C GLY A 29 6.73 1.33 -6.32
N ILE A 30 5.67 1.19 -7.12
CA ILE A 30 5.70 0.25 -8.25
C ILE A 30 6.76 0.65 -9.28
N PRO A 31 6.78 1.90 -9.80
CA PRO A 31 7.82 2.29 -10.76
C PRO A 31 9.23 2.13 -10.19
N LEU A 32 9.45 2.51 -8.94
CA LEU A 32 10.76 2.34 -8.30
C LEU A 32 11.17 0.86 -8.22
N GLY A 33 10.26 -0.02 -7.79
CA GLY A 33 10.52 -1.46 -7.73
C GLY A 33 10.82 -2.05 -9.12
N ILE A 34 10.07 -1.65 -10.14
CA ILE A 34 10.33 -2.07 -11.54
C ILE A 34 11.72 -1.60 -11.98
N LEU A 35 12.06 -0.34 -11.73
CA LEU A 35 13.36 0.23 -12.09
C LEU A 35 14.52 -0.46 -11.37
N MET A 36 14.36 -0.77 -10.08
CA MET A 36 15.34 -1.55 -9.31
C MET A 36 15.49 -2.96 -9.88
N GLY A 37 14.39 -3.62 -10.23
CA GLY A 37 14.42 -5.00 -10.74
C GLY A 37 15.07 -5.11 -12.12
N TRP A 38 14.97 -4.03 -12.92
CA TRP A 38 15.51 -3.99 -14.27
C TRP A 38 16.95 -3.46 -14.34
N PHE A 39 17.27 -2.40 -13.58
CA PHE A 39 18.55 -1.71 -13.67
C PHE A 39 19.41 -1.96 -12.41
N LYS A 40 20.44 -2.80 -12.55
CA LYS A 40 21.41 -3.11 -11.48
C LYS A 40 22.03 -1.88 -10.81
N ARG A 41 22.19 -0.77 -11.53
CA ARG A 41 22.72 0.49 -10.98
C ARG A 41 21.74 1.13 -9.98
N ILE A 42 20.45 1.09 -10.28
CA ILE A 42 19.40 1.63 -9.39
C ILE A 42 19.28 0.72 -8.17
N GLU A 43 19.28 -0.61 -8.38
CA GLU A 43 19.32 -1.59 -7.30
C GLU A 43 20.47 -1.31 -6.32
N ALA A 44 21.70 -1.17 -6.81
CA ALA A 44 22.88 -0.96 -5.95
C ALA A 44 22.83 0.32 -5.10
N VAL A 45 22.14 1.36 -5.55
CA VAL A 45 22.00 2.63 -4.81
C VAL A 45 20.83 2.58 -3.83
N VAL A 46 19.71 2.00 -4.25
CA VAL A 46 18.45 2.05 -3.51
C VAL A 46 18.35 0.93 -2.48
N ASP A 47 18.84 -0.27 -2.79
CA ASP A 47 18.73 -1.44 -1.91
C ASP A 47 19.33 -1.22 -0.51
N PRO A 48 20.53 -0.63 -0.32
CA PRO A 48 21.05 -0.34 1.01
C PRO A 48 20.14 0.58 1.85
N LEU A 49 19.51 1.58 1.21
CA LEU A 49 18.56 2.47 1.90
C LEU A 49 17.33 1.69 2.37
N PHE A 50 16.81 0.76 1.56
CA PHE A 50 15.68 -0.09 1.95
C PHE A 50 16.06 -1.07 3.06
N GLN A 51 17.25 -1.66 3.03
CA GLN A 51 17.70 -2.54 4.10
C GLN A 51 17.76 -1.83 5.45
N LEU A 52 18.06 -0.52 5.46
CA LEU A 52 18.05 0.31 6.67
C LEU A 52 16.64 0.75 7.10
N LEU A 53 15.78 1.10 6.14
CA LEU A 53 14.43 1.60 6.43
C LEU A 53 13.44 0.48 6.78
N ARG A 54 13.58 -0.71 6.17
CA ARG A 54 12.63 -1.83 6.28
C ARG A 54 12.40 -2.32 7.71
N PRO A 55 13.41 -2.44 8.60
CA PRO A 55 13.20 -2.90 9.97
C PRO A 55 12.42 -1.91 10.83
N ILE A 56 12.38 -0.63 10.45
CA ILE A 56 11.73 0.42 11.24
C ILE A 56 10.22 0.36 10.97
N PRO A 57 9.38 0.07 11.99
CA PRO A 57 7.93 0.04 11.81
C PRO A 57 7.42 1.40 11.34
N PRO A 58 6.44 1.49 10.41
CA PRO A 58 5.88 2.76 9.97
C PRO A 58 5.38 3.65 11.11
N LEU A 59 4.84 3.05 12.18
CA LEU A 59 4.38 3.77 13.37
C LEU A 59 5.48 4.54 14.10
N ALA A 60 6.73 4.08 14.04
CA ALA A 60 7.87 4.77 14.65
C ALA A 60 8.16 6.13 13.99
N TRP A 61 7.62 6.37 12.79
CA TRP A 61 7.78 7.62 12.06
C TRP A 61 6.78 8.70 12.46
N ILE A 62 5.77 8.40 13.28
CA ILE A 62 4.73 9.36 13.67
C ILE A 62 5.33 10.65 14.29
N PRO A 63 6.25 10.60 15.28
CA PRO A 63 6.78 11.84 15.88
C PRO A 63 7.48 12.72 14.85
N LEU A 64 8.26 12.09 13.96
CA LEU A 64 9.03 12.80 12.94
C LEU A 64 8.10 13.36 11.84
N SER A 65 7.05 12.63 11.47
CA SER A 65 6.07 13.12 10.51
C SER A 65 5.28 14.31 11.06
N LEU A 66 4.98 14.33 12.36
CA LEU A 66 4.37 15.47 13.03
C LEU A 66 5.33 16.67 13.09
N LEU A 67 6.62 16.46 13.32
CA LEU A 67 7.61 17.53 13.31
C LEU A 67 7.79 18.16 11.92
N TRP A 68 7.83 17.35 10.86
CA TRP A 68 8.04 17.84 9.50
C TRP A 68 6.80 18.47 8.88
N PHE A 69 5.64 17.84 9.05
CA PHE A 69 4.41 18.23 8.35
C PHE A 69 3.38 18.91 9.26
N GLY A 70 3.64 18.98 10.56
CA GLY A 70 2.68 19.43 11.55
C GLY A 70 1.61 18.38 11.89
N ILE A 71 0.75 18.73 12.84
CA ILE A 71 -0.46 17.97 13.13
C ILE A 71 -1.43 18.17 11.97
N GLY A 72 -1.89 17.08 11.34
CA GLY A 72 -2.92 17.16 10.33
C GLY A 72 -2.91 16.01 9.34
N LEU A 73 -3.48 16.27 8.15
CA LEU A 73 -3.68 15.27 7.11
C LEU A 73 -2.34 14.75 6.54
N LYS A 74 -1.38 15.65 6.28
CA LYS A 74 -0.11 15.31 5.59
C LYS A 74 0.76 14.35 6.39
N SER A 75 0.91 14.58 7.70
CA SER A 75 1.71 13.71 8.59
C SER A 75 1.14 12.29 8.66
N LYS A 76 -0.18 12.16 8.71
CA LYS A 76 -0.88 10.86 8.71
C LYS A 76 -0.73 10.15 7.35
N ILE A 77 -0.92 10.87 6.25
CA ILE A 77 -0.73 10.33 4.88
C ILE A 77 0.70 9.80 4.70
N PHE A 78 1.71 10.51 5.18
CA PHE A 78 3.11 10.09 5.07
C PHE A 78 3.39 8.74 5.78
N VAL A 79 2.84 8.54 6.97
CA VAL A 79 3.03 7.30 7.73
C VAL A 79 2.35 6.12 7.03
N ILE A 80 1.15 6.34 6.48
CA ILE A 80 0.46 5.32 5.67
C ILE A 80 1.20 5.04 4.38
N TRP A 81 1.73 6.08 3.74
CA TRP A 81 2.54 5.96 2.55
C TRP A 81 3.73 5.03 2.80
N LEU A 82 4.49 5.25 3.89
CA LEU A 82 5.60 4.36 4.27
C LEU A 82 5.15 2.90 4.45
N ALA A 83 3.99 2.67 5.07
CA ALA A 83 3.46 1.34 5.30
C ALA A 83 3.11 0.59 4.00
N ALA A 84 2.53 1.27 3.01
CA ALA A 84 2.20 0.68 1.71
C ALA A 84 3.39 0.63 0.74
N PHE A 85 4.31 1.59 0.85
CA PHE A 85 5.39 1.80 -0.11
C PHE A 85 6.37 0.63 -0.13
N VAL A 86 6.80 0.15 1.04
CA VAL A 86 7.80 -0.92 1.14
C VAL A 86 7.31 -2.23 0.49
N PRO A 87 6.11 -2.75 0.80
CA PRO A 87 5.56 -3.91 0.09
C PRO A 87 5.42 -3.70 -1.42
N CYS A 88 4.99 -2.51 -1.86
CA CYS A 88 4.83 -2.23 -3.30
C CYS A 88 6.17 -2.30 -4.05
N VAL A 89 7.23 -1.68 -3.50
CA VAL A 89 8.57 -1.69 -4.09
C VAL A 89 9.14 -3.09 -4.13
N ILE A 90 9.14 -3.80 -2.99
CA ILE A 90 9.78 -5.12 -2.87
C ILE A 90 9.11 -6.15 -3.78
N ASN A 91 7.77 -6.17 -3.82
CA ASN A 91 7.07 -7.11 -4.68
C ASN A 91 7.25 -6.78 -6.15
N ALA A 92 7.26 -5.49 -6.53
CA ALA A 92 7.53 -5.11 -7.91
C ALA A 92 8.97 -5.44 -8.35
N TYR A 93 9.94 -5.17 -7.48
CA TYR A 93 11.34 -5.57 -7.66
C TYR A 93 11.47 -7.09 -7.86
N THR A 94 10.90 -7.86 -6.94
CA THR A 94 10.96 -9.33 -6.97
C THR A 94 10.27 -9.88 -8.20
N ALA A 95 9.11 -9.34 -8.56
CA ALA A 95 8.34 -9.79 -9.72
C ALA A 95 9.12 -9.61 -11.02
N ILE A 96 9.80 -8.47 -11.21
CA ILE A 96 10.62 -8.22 -12.40
C ILE A 96 11.85 -9.13 -12.42
N ARG A 97 12.54 -9.30 -11.29
CA ARG A 97 13.72 -10.17 -11.21
C ARG A 97 13.43 -11.64 -11.47
N LEU A 98 12.23 -12.11 -11.10
CA LEU A 98 11.77 -13.49 -11.28
C LEU A 98 11.05 -13.72 -12.62
N THR A 99 11.13 -12.78 -13.56
CA THR A 99 10.61 -12.98 -14.93
C THR A 99 11.20 -14.25 -15.53
N ASP A 100 10.35 -15.11 -16.09
CA ASP A 100 10.76 -16.39 -16.65
C ASP A 100 11.83 -16.21 -17.75
N PRO A 101 13.04 -16.78 -17.58
CA PRO A 101 14.09 -16.72 -18.59
C PRO A 101 13.65 -17.29 -19.95
N LEU A 102 12.68 -18.21 -19.99
CA LEU A 102 12.14 -18.77 -21.22
C LEU A 102 11.36 -17.72 -22.02
N LEU A 103 10.53 -16.90 -21.36
CA LEU A 103 9.79 -15.79 -22.00
C LEU A 103 10.77 -14.77 -22.60
N VAL A 104 11.84 -14.46 -21.86
CA VAL A 104 12.90 -13.57 -22.32
C VAL A 104 13.62 -14.14 -23.55
N LYS A 105 14.00 -15.41 -23.52
CA LYS A 105 14.66 -16.09 -24.66
C LYS A 105 13.75 -16.18 -25.88
N ALA A 106 12.45 -16.46 -25.68
CA ALA A 106 11.47 -16.50 -26.75
C ALA A 106 11.32 -15.14 -27.43
N ALA A 107 11.21 -14.06 -26.65
CA ALA A 107 11.14 -12.70 -27.19
C ALA A 107 12.40 -12.31 -27.98
N LEU A 108 13.59 -12.68 -27.48
CA LEU A 108 14.85 -12.47 -28.21
C LEU A 108 14.87 -13.26 -29.53
N GLY A 109 14.38 -14.49 -29.54
CA GLY A 109 14.25 -15.33 -30.74
C GLY A 109 13.25 -14.78 -31.77
N LEU A 110 12.22 -14.06 -31.32
CA LEU A 110 11.25 -13.36 -32.17
C LEU A 110 11.74 -11.97 -32.66
N GLY A 111 12.97 -11.57 -32.30
CA GLY A 111 13.60 -10.36 -32.82
C GLY A 111 13.48 -9.11 -31.94
N VAL A 112 13.00 -9.24 -30.68
CA VAL A 112 13.03 -8.14 -29.71
C VAL A 112 14.49 -7.88 -29.31
N LYS A 113 15.07 -6.78 -29.79
CA LYS A 113 16.51 -6.48 -29.56
C LYS A 113 16.77 -5.42 -28.48
N LYS A 114 15.78 -4.56 -28.18
CA LYS A 114 15.96 -3.45 -27.22
C LYS A 114 15.55 -3.91 -25.82
N GLN A 115 16.38 -3.57 -24.83
CA GLN A 115 16.05 -3.84 -23.42
C GLN A 115 14.74 -3.15 -22.99
N ARG A 116 14.45 -1.95 -23.52
CA ARG A 116 13.19 -1.26 -23.23
C ARG A 116 11.98 -2.09 -23.70
N ASP A 117 12.05 -2.63 -24.91
CA ASP A 117 10.95 -3.40 -25.50
C ASP A 117 10.75 -4.70 -24.70
N LEU A 118 11.84 -5.36 -24.30
CA LEU A 118 11.79 -6.55 -23.44
C LEU A 118 11.15 -6.27 -22.06
N LEU A 119 11.40 -5.09 -21.49
CA LEU A 119 10.77 -4.67 -20.23
C LEU A 119 9.26 -4.48 -20.39
N TRP A 120 8.84 -3.72 -21.40
CA TRP A 120 7.43 -3.33 -21.57
C TRP A 120 6.55 -4.42 -22.16
N GLU A 121 7.08 -5.27 -23.03
CA GLU A 121 6.32 -6.30 -23.74
C GLU A 121 6.35 -7.65 -23.06
N VAL A 122 7.38 -7.93 -22.24
CA VAL A 122 7.57 -9.26 -21.62
C VAL A 122 7.58 -9.18 -20.10
N ALA A 123 8.54 -8.45 -19.53
CA ALA A 123 8.73 -8.47 -18.08
C ALA A 123 7.54 -7.87 -17.34
N ILE A 124 7.14 -6.64 -17.63
CA ILE A 124 6.00 -5.98 -16.94
C ILE A 124 4.71 -6.80 -17.06
N PRO A 125 4.24 -7.22 -18.25
CA PRO A 125 3.02 -8.01 -18.38
C PRO A 125 3.07 -9.34 -17.63
N SER A 126 4.21 -10.05 -17.67
CA SER A 126 4.37 -11.33 -16.99
C SER A 126 4.44 -11.19 -15.47
N SER A 127 5.03 -10.10 -14.97
CA SER A 127 5.20 -9.79 -13.55
C SER A 127 3.98 -9.13 -12.92
N LEU A 128 3.04 -8.61 -13.72
CA LEU A 128 1.89 -7.84 -13.28
C LEU A 128 1.04 -8.51 -12.19
N PRO A 129 0.74 -9.82 -12.23
CA PRO A 129 -0.02 -10.50 -11.19
C PRO A 129 0.67 -10.45 -9.82
N VAL A 130 2.00 -10.64 -9.81
CA VAL A 130 2.81 -10.58 -8.58
C VAL A 130 2.91 -9.15 -8.07
N ILE A 131 3.06 -8.16 -8.95
CA ILE A 131 3.02 -6.73 -8.60
C ILE A 131 1.71 -6.39 -7.88
N LEU A 132 0.57 -6.82 -8.44
CA LEU A 132 -0.76 -6.59 -7.85
C LEU A 132 -0.94 -7.31 -6.50
N GLY A 133 -0.33 -8.49 -6.33
CA GLY A 133 -0.20 -9.14 -5.02
C GLY A 133 0.51 -8.25 -4.00
N GLY A 134 1.59 -7.59 -4.40
CA GLY A 134 2.30 -6.60 -3.60
C GLY A 134 1.45 -5.39 -3.21
N VAL A 135 0.67 -4.87 -4.16
CA VAL A 135 -0.30 -3.78 -3.92
C VAL A 135 -1.33 -4.18 -2.87
N ARG A 136 -1.81 -5.44 -2.90
CA ARG A 136 -2.75 -5.96 -1.91
C ARG A 136 -2.14 -6.08 -0.52
N ILE A 137 -0.89 -6.53 -0.43
CA ILE A 137 -0.17 -6.56 0.85
C ILE A 137 0.01 -5.12 1.37
N GLY A 138 0.38 -4.18 0.48
CA GLY A 138 0.53 -2.76 0.80
C GLY A 138 -0.77 -2.13 1.32
N LEU A 139 -1.92 -2.45 0.71
CA LEU A 139 -3.23 -1.99 1.18
C LEU A 139 -3.54 -2.47 2.60
N GLY A 140 -3.26 -3.74 2.89
CA GLY A 140 -3.44 -4.31 4.22
C GLY A 140 -2.56 -3.61 5.26
N ALA A 141 -1.28 -3.39 4.95
CA ALA A 141 -0.35 -2.68 5.82
C ALA A 141 -0.76 -1.21 6.06
N ALA A 142 -1.17 -0.50 5.00
CA ALA A 142 -1.72 0.86 5.09
C ALA A 142 -2.95 0.92 5.99
N TRP A 143 -3.87 -0.04 5.86
CA TRP A 143 -5.09 -0.09 6.66
C TRP A 143 -4.81 -0.33 8.15
N MET A 144 -3.96 -1.30 8.47
CA MET A 144 -3.56 -1.56 9.86
C MET A 144 -2.85 -0.36 10.49
N THR A 145 -1.99 0.30 9.70
CA THR A 145 -1.25 1.48 10.15
C THR A 145 -2.15 2.69 10.34
N LEU A 146 -3.15 2.91 9.47
CA LEU A 146 -4.15 3.97 9.62
C LEU A 146 -4.81 3.90 10.99
N VAL A 147 -5.39 2.74 11.33
CA VAL A 147 -6.17 2.57 12.56
C VAL A 147 -5.28 2.85 13.78
N ALA A 148 -4.06 2.32 13.78
CA ALA A 148 -3.09 2.58 14.86
C ALA A 148 -2.67 4.06 14.92
N ALA A 149 -2.40 4.70 13.79
CA ALA A 149 -2.04 6.12 13.74
C ALA A 149 -3.18 7.02 14.22
N GLU A 150 -4.43 6.70 13.87
CA GLU A 150 -5.61 7.44 14.32
C GLU A 150 -5.86 7.29 15.82
N LEU A 151 -5.54 6.13 16.40
CA LEU A 151 -5.65 5.89 17.84
C LEU A 151 -4.64 6.70 18.66
N LEU A 152 -3.44 6.93 18.10
CA LEU A 152 -2.33 7.57 18.81
C LEU A 152 -2.31 9.09 18.65
N ALA A 153 -2.51 9.59 17.43
CA ALA A 153 -2.16 10.97 17.08
C ALA A 153 -3.14 11.59 16.07
N SER A 154 -4.44 11.43 16.32
CA SER A 154 -5.48 12.04 15.50
C SER A 154 -6.52 12.78 16.31
N ASP A 155 -7.16 13.73 15.65
CA ASP A 155 -8.23 14.61 16.06
C ASP A 155 -9.56 14.28 15.35
N ALA A 156 -9.51 13.40 14.34
CA ALA A 156 -10.67 12.87 13.64
C ALA A 156 -10.35 11.50 13.00
N GLY A 157 -11.36 10.66 12.82
CA GLY A 157 -11.23 9.34 12.19
C GLY A 157 -11.89 8.26 13.02
N LEU A 158 -12.04 7.07 12.45
CA LEU A 158 -12.63 5.93 13.14
C LEU A 158 -11.79 5.47 14.33
N GLY A 159 -10.45 5.50 14.21
CA GLY A 159 -9.56 5.20 15.33
C GLY A 159 -9.67 6.25 16.45
N TYR A 160 -9.81 7.53 16.09
CA TYR A 160 -10.03 8.60 17.07
C TYR A 160 -11.37 8.43 17.82
N MET A 161 -12.46 8.18 17.08
CA MET A 161 -13.77 7.97 17.67
C MET A 161 -13.79 6.73 18.57
N MET A 162 -13.10 5.65 18.18
CA MET A 162 -12.90 4.47 19.02
C MET A 162 -12.15 4.82 20.31
N GLN A 163 -11.11 5.66 20.23
CA GLN A 163 -10.36 6.12 21.40
C GLN A 163 -11.20 6.96 22.35
N MET A 164 -12.08 7.81 21.81
CA MET A 164 -13.01 8.61 22.62
C MET A 164 -14.05 7.74 23.31
N ALA A 165 -14.67 6.81 22.58
CA ALA A 165 -15.60 5.84 23.15
C ALA A 165 -14.96 4.99 24.25
N ARG A 166 -13.69 4.61 24.08
CA ARG A 166 -12.90 3.91 25.12
C ARG A 166 -12.75 4.75 26.39
N ARG A 167 -12.45 6.05 26.25
CA ARG A 167 -12.35 6.96 27.40
C ARG A 167 -13.70 7.19 28.08
N ALA A 168 -14.79 7.17 27.33
CA ALA A 168 -16.16 7.27 27.83
C ALA A 168 -16.72 5.94 28.38
N LEU A 169 -15.96 4.85 28.31
CA LEU A 169 -16.40 3.50 28.70
C LEU A 169 -17.69 3.06 27.97
N GLU A 170 -17.84 3.42 26.70
CA GLU A 170 -18.98 3.05 25.86
C GLU A 170 -18.63 1.89 24.90
N PRO A 171 -18.71 0.61 25.35
CA PRO A 171 -18.31 -0.54 24.53
C PRO A 171 -19.15 -0.66 23.25
N SER A 172 -20.41 -0.25 23.27
CA SER A 172 -21.31 -0.26 22.11
C SER A 172 -20.73 0.55 20.93
N VAL A 173 -20.15 1.72 21.22
CA VAL A 173 -19.56 2.58 20.18
C VAL A 173 -18.21 2.02 19.71
N ILE A 174 -17.41 1.42 20.61
CA ILE A 174 -16.17 0.73 20.24
C ILE A 174 -16.46 -0.40 19.24
N ILE A 175 -17.45 -1.25 19.54
CA ILE A 175 -17.86 -2.35 18.67
C ILE A 175 -18.36 -1.82 17.31
N LEU A 176 -19.14 -0.74 17.31
CA LEU A 176 -19.58 -0.09 16.07
C LEU A 176 -18.40 0.39 15.22
N CYS A 177 -17.38 1.02 15.83
CA CYS A 177 -16.16 1.43 15.13
C CYS A 177 -15.44 0.22 14.52
N MET A 178 -15.28 -0.85 15.30
CA MET A 178 -14.63 -2.09 14.85
C MET A 178 -15.36 -2.71 13.65
N LEU A 179 -16.70 -2.75 13.68
CA LEU A 179 -17.51 -3.26 12.57
C LEU A 179 -17.32 -2.42 11.31
N ILE A 180 -17.38 -1.09 11.42
CA ILE A 180 -17.19 -0.19 10.26
C ILE A 180 -15.79 -0.33 9.69
N ILE A 181 -14.77 -0.38 10.54
CA ILE A 181 -13.39 -0.61 10.13
C ILE A 181 -13.28 -1.97 9.40
N GLY A 182 -13.87 -3.03 9.95
CA GLY A 182 -13.87 -4.36 9.32
C GLY A 182 -14.55 -4.35 7.94
N ILE A 183 -15.71 -3.70 7.82
CA ILE A 183 -16.47 -3.59 6.58
C ILE A 183 -15.68 -2.79 5.54
N LEU A 184 -15.14 -1.63 5.90
CA LEU A 184 -14.36 -0.81 4.97
C LEU A 184 -13.09 -1.51 4.51
N GLY A 185 -12.34 -2.13 5.43
CA GLY A 185 -11.19 -2.97 5.13
C GLY A 185 -11.53 -4.05 4.10
N ALA A 186 -12.62 -4.79 4.35
CA ALA A 186 -13.09 -5.84 3.45
C ALA A 186 -13.56 -5.29 2.09
N LEU A 187 -14.22 -4.14 2.05
CA LEU A 187 -14.66 -3.49 0.81
C LEU A 187 -13.46 -3.06 -0.05
N MET A 188 -12.46 -2.41 0.53
CA MET A 188 -11.24 -2.03 -0.20
C MET A 188 -10.50 -3.25 -0.72
N ALA A 189 -10.37 -4.30 0.10
CA ALA A 189 -9.72 -5.55 -0.32
C ALA A 189 -10.51 -6.29 -1.42
N ARG A 190 -11.84 -6.25 -1.41
CA ARG A 190 -12.67 -6.79 -2.50
C ARG A 190 -12.57 -5.93 -3.75
N GLY A 191 -12.61 -4.61 -3.63
CA GLY A 191 -12.43 -3.68 -4.75
C GLY A 191 -11.10 -3.88 -5.46
N LEU A 192 -10.01 -4.02 -4.70
CA LEU A 192 -8.69 -4.29 -5.26
C LEU A 192 -8.62 -5.64 -5.98
N ARG A 193 -9.21 -6.71 -5.41
CA ARG A 193 -9.29 -8.02 -6.09
C ARG A 193 -10.12 -7.97 -7.37
N ALA A 194 -11.21 -7.21 -7.39
CA ALA A 194 -12.01 -7.01 -8.59
C ALA A 194 -11.21 -6.26 -9.68
N LEU A 195 -10.42 -5.26 -9.28
CA LEU A 195 -9.51 -4.55 -10.17
C LEU A 195 -8.42 -5.48 -10.72
N GLU A 196 -7.82 -6.31 -9.88
CA GLU A 196 -6.82 -7.32 -10.26
C GLU A 196 -7.36 -8.26 -11.33
N ARG A 197 -8.56 -8.81 -11.15
CA ARG A 197 -9.23 -9.68 -12.13
C ARG A 197 -9.48 -9.00 -13.48
N ARG A 198 -9.72 -7.69 -13.50
CA ARG A 198 -9.90 -6.92 -14.74
C ARG A 198 -8.58 -6.62 -15.43
N ILE A 199 -7.51 -6.39 -14.68
CA ILE A 199 -6.18 -6.06 -15.23
C ILE A 199 -5.49 -7.33 -15.75
N CYS A 200 -5.62 -8.46 -15.05
CA CYS A 200 -4.97 -9.72 -15.39
C CYS A 200 -5.98 -10.85 -15.67
N PRO A 201 -6.86 -10.74 -16.69
CA PRO A 201 -7.86 -11.76 -17.00
C PRO A 201 -7.25 -13.11 -17.43
N TRP A 202 -5.99 -13.12 -17.86
CA TRP A 202 -5.28 -14.32 -18.32
C TRP A 202 -4.75 -15.19 -17.18
N VAL A 203 -4.72 -14.68 -15.93
CA VAL A 203 -4.34 -15.47 -14.77
C VAL A 203 -5.56 -16.27 -14.33
N LYS A 204 -5.58 -17.56 -14.67
CA LYS A 204 -6.51 -18.50 -14.02
C LYS A 204 -6.14 -18.55 -12.54
N GLN A 205 -6.96 -17.92 -11.69
CA GLN A 205 -6.89 -18.17 -10.26
C GLN A 205 -7.35 -19.61 -10.07
N GLU A 206 -6.41 -20.53 -9.81
CA GLU A 206 -6.76 -21.80 -9.19
C GLU A 206 -7.38 -21.45 -7.83
N GLU A 207 -8.71 -21.47 -7.77
CA GLU A 207 -9.45 -21.33 -6.53
C GLU A 207 -9.12 -22.55 -5.67
N HIS A 208 -8.31 -22.32 -4.62
CA HIS A 208 -8.19 -23.21 -3.47
C HIS A 208 -9.40 -23.04 -2.54
#